data_AF-A0A7Z2ZMH1-F1
#
_entry.id   AF-A0A7Z2ZMH1-F1
#
_cell.length_a   1.000
_cell.length_b   1.000
_cell.length_c   1.000
_cell.angle_alpha   90.00
_cell.angle_beta   90.00
_cell.angle_gamma   90.00
#
_symmetry.space_group_name_H-M   'P 1'
#
loop_
_entity.id
_entity.type
_entity.pdbx_description
1 polymer ?
#
loop_
_entity_poly.entity_id
_entity_poly.type
_entity_poly.pdbx_seq_one_letter_code
_entity_poly.pdbx_strand_id
1 'polypeptide(L)'
;MLRSKWGLASVIVGYVAGLVSDIFLPVAVALIFPVLGTMLGSVIRQAELKAAKRSAERDAAIAAAAVEAATSNQRVDQPNSAGHRIAEASSQSSSSQPSSSHPDRGHAHRASNLGPEWDSVMEYIGTIEDMVLIEGEKNNLDNEIVQRTLSLLVRLNRIIPQLVEFNNGDINHKIQRLVLRDLNGTITPFLNLSGEAKRQNRRILLNSLKDIDNQITTYTSFIEQKDLMELKNKAELIHQRYGAGN
;
A
#
# COMPACT_ATOMS: atom_id res chain seq x y z
N MET A 1 12.78 1.56 -8.52
CA MET A 1 11.75 2.56 -8.90
C MET A 1 12.28 4.00 -8.80
N LEU A 2 13.36 4.36 -9.52
CA LEU A 2 13.97 5.71 -9.45
C LEU A 2 13.77 6.59 -10.71
N ARG A 3 12.92 6.18 -11.65
CA ARG A 3 12.91 6.76 -13.01
C ARG A 3 12.01 7.99 -13.20
N SER A 4 10.97 8.16 -12.37
CA SER A 4 9.97 9.24 -12.54
C SER A 4 10.35 10.61 -11.94
N LYS A 5 11.51 10.75 -11.28
CA LYS A 5 11.87 12.02 -10.61
C LYS A 5 12.35 13.10 -11.60
N TRP A 6 12.88 12.69 -12.75
CA TRP A 6 13.46 13.61 -13.73
C TRP A 6 12.43 14.32 -14.60
N GLY A 7 11.31 13.65 -14.93
CA GLY A 7 10.23 14.27 -15.71
C GLY A 7 9.46 15.35 -14.95
N LEU A 8 9.27 15.14 -13.64
CA LEU A 8 8.60 16.14 -12.80
C LEU A 8 9.53 17.33 -12.50
N ALA A 9 10.83 17.06 -12.33
CA ALA A 9 11.84 18.11 -12.20
C ALA A 9 11.93 19.00 -13.46
N SER A 10 11.83 18.43 -14.68
CA SER A 10 11.91 19.24 -15.90
C SER A 10 10.71 20.17 -16.09
N VAL A 11 9.51 19.75 -15.68
CA VAL A 11 8.29 20.58 -15.73
C VAL A 11 8.39 21.75 -14.74
N ILE A 12 8.91 21.49 -13.52
CA ILE A 12 9.11 22.53 -12.50
C ILE A 12 10.18 23.52 -12.96
N VAL A 13 11.31 23.03 -13.50
CA VAL A 13 12.38 23.90 -14.01
C VAL A 13 11.90 24.75 -15.18
N GLY A 14 11.10 24.19 -16.09
CA GLY A 14 10.51 24.94 -17.20
C GLY A 14 9.53 26.03 -16.74
N TYR A 15 8.72 25.74 -15.71
CA TYR A 15 7.78 26.71 -15.15
C TYR A 15 8.50 27.86 -14.43
N VAL A 16 9.54 27.55 -13.66
CA VAL A 16 10.35 28.55 -12.95
C VAL A 16 11.16 29.39 -13.95
N ALA A 17 11.74 28.78 -14.98
CA ALA A 17 12.44 29.51 -16.03
C ALA A 17 11.50 30.47 -16.79
N GLY A 18 10.26 30.07 -17.06
CA GLY A 18 9.23 30.93 -17.65
C GLY A 18 8.89 32.15 -16.79
N LEU A 19 8.76 31.96 -15.47
CA LEU A 19 8.50 33.05 -14.51
C LEU A 19 9.67 34.03 -14.39
N VAL A 20 10.91 33.56 -14.47
CA VAL A 20 12.11 34.42 -14.42
C VAL A 20 12.32 35.15 -15.75
N SER A 21 11.95 34.53 -16.87
CA SER A 21 12.05 35.13 -18.20
C SER A 21 11.07 36.28 -18.45
N ASP A 22 10.01 36.41 -17.64
CA ASP A 22 8.98 37.46 -17.75
C ASP A 22 9.54 38.87 -17.46
N ILE A 23 10.74 38.94 -16.87
CA ILE A 23 11.43 40.20 -16.60
C ILE A 23 12.12 40.78 -17.86
N PHE A 24 12.44 39.96 -18.88
CA PHE A 24 13.29 40.41 -20.00
C PHE A 24 12.89 39.94 -21.41
N LEU A 25 11.81 39.15 -21.62
CA LEU A 25 11.39 38.74 -22.97
C LEU A 25 9.88 38.90 -23.23
N PRO A 26 9.48 39.29 -24.46
CA PRO A 26 8.08 39.42 -24.84
C PRO A 26 7.34 38.08 -24.82
N VAL A 27 6.12 38.13 -24.28
CA VAL A 27 5.18 37.04 -23.94
C VAL A 27 5.06 35.91 -24.97
N ALA A 28 5.28 36.20 -26.27
CA ALA A 28 5.21 35.21 -27.34
C ALA A 28 6.25 34.07 -27.23
N VAL A 29 7.42 34.32 -26.64
CA VAL A 29 8.49 33.29 -26.49
C VAL A 29 8.24 32.39 -25.28
N ALA A 30 7.65 32.92 -24.20
CA ALA A 30 7.34 32.18 -22.99
C ALA A 30 6.31 31.05 -23.20
N LEU A 31 5.42 31.21 -24.19
CA LEU A 31 4.39 30.24 -24.55
C LEU A 31 4.91 28.97 -25.24
N ILE A 32 6.17 28.96 -25.71
CA ILE A 32 6.76 27.82 -26.41
C ILE A 32 7.24 26.73 -25.42
N PHE A 33 7.62 27.12 -24.19
CA PHE A 33 8.17 26.22 -23.19
C PHE A 33 7.17 25.18 -22.64
N PRO A 34 5.89 25.52 -22.34
CA PRO A 34 4.90 24.52 -21.92
C PRO A 34 4.62 23.47 -23.01
N VAL A 35 4.60 23.89 -24.27
CA VAL A 35 4.33 23.01 -25.42
C VAL A 35 5.49 22.04 -25.65
N LEU A 36 6.74 22.51 -25.59
CA LEU A 36 7.92 21.63 -25.69
C LEU A 36 8.02 20.67 -24.49
N GLY A 37 7.69 21.13 -23.28
CA GLY A 37 7.69 20.30 -22.07
C GLY A 37 6.70 19.13 -22.14
N THR A 38 5.49 19.37 -22.65
CA THR A 38 4.47 18.32 -22.82
C THR A 38 4.85 17.30 -23.89
N MET A 39 5.48 17.72 -24.99
CA MET A 39 5.97 16.80 -26.00
C MET A 39 7.11 15.91 -25.50
N LEU A 40 8.08 16.46 -24.77
CA LEU A 40 9.19 15.66 -24.22
C LEU A 40 8.71 14.64 -23.17
N GLY A 41 7.76 15.04 -22.32
CA GLY A 41 7.15 14.15 -21.31
C GLY A 41 6.40 12.96 -21.93
N SER A 42 5.75 13.16 -23.08
CA SER A 42 5.03 12.11 -23.81
C SER A 42 5.95 10.99 -24.30
N VAL A 43 7.13 11.36 -24.84
CA VAL A 43 8.09 10.38 -25.40
C VAL A 43 8.72 9.53 -24.28
N ILE A 44 9.00 10.11 -23.12
CA ILE A 44 9.54 9.40 -21.95
C ILE A 44 8.50 8.41 -21.41
N ARG A 45 7.23 8.83 -21.31
CA ARG A 45 6.13 7.95 -20.86
C ARG A 45 5.89 6.79 -21.83
N GLN A 46 6.02 7.01 -23.14
CA GLN A 46 5.94 5.92 -24.12
C GLN A 46 7.10 4.93 -24.04
N ALA A 47 8.32 5.40 -23.73
CA ALA A 47 9.46 4.52 -23.52
C ALA A 47 9.30 3.63 -22.28
N GLU A 48 8.73 4.18 -21.20
CA GLU A 48 8.46 3.42 -19.97
C GLU A 48 7.37 2.37 -20.17
N LEU A 49 6.31 2.67 -20.92
CA LEU A 49 5.26 1.71 -21.27
C LEU A 49 5.80 0.56 -22.13
N LYS A 50 6.70 0.83 -23.07
CA LYS A 50 7.36 -0.21 -23.88
C LYS A 50 8.32 -1.07 -23.04
N ALA A 51 8.99 -0.49 -22.06
CA ALA A 51 9.85 -1.24 -21.13
C ALA A 51 9.04 -2.14 -20.20
N ALA A 52 7.92 -1.65 -19.65
CA ALA A 52 7.02 -2.42 -18.81
C ALA A 52 6.35 -3.59 -19.56
N LYS A 53 6.03 -3.40 -20.85
CA LYS A 53 5.48 -4.47 -21.69
C LYS A 53 6.49 -5.62 -21.89
N ARG A 54 7.78 -5.31 -22.11
CA ARG A 54 8.83 -6.33 -22.26
C ARG A 54 9.17 -7.07 -20.97
N SER A 55 9.04 -6.44 -19.80
CA SER A 55 9.21 -7.14 -18.53
C SER A 55 8.05 -8.09 -18.27
N ALA A 56 6.81 -7.66 -18.51
CA ALA A 56 5.63 -8.53 -18.37
C ALA A 56 5.68 -9.75 -19.31
N GLU A 57 6.20 -9.59 -20.53
CA GLU A 57 6.37 -10.69 -21.49
C GLU A 57 7.46 -11.70 -21.05
N ARG A 58 8.53 -11.23 -20.40
CA ARG A 58 9.55 -12.13 -19.80
C ARG A 58 9.00 -12.89 -18.60
N ASP A 59 8.25 -12.23 -17.73
CA ASP A 59 7.68 -12.87 -16.54
C ASP A 59 6.64 -13.92 -16.96
N ALA A 60 5.87 -13.65 -18.02
CA ALA A 60 4.96 -14.63 -18.62
C ALA A 60 5.69 -15.84 -19.23
N ALA A 61 6.83 -15.62 -19.92
CA ALA A 61 7.63 -16.70 -20.48
C ALA A 61 8.28 -17.58 -19.39
N ILE A 62 8.73 -16.99 -18.28
CA ILE A 62 9.28 -17.72 -17.14
C ILE A 62 8.19 -18.53 -16.43
N ALA A 63 7.00 -17.95 -16.26
CA ALA A 63 5.85 -18.66 -15.69
C ALA A 63 5.41 -19.85 -16.56
N ALA A 64 5.41 -19.69 -17.89
CA ALA A 64 5.12 -20.79 -18.81
C ALA A 64 6.15 -21.93 -18.72
N ALA A 65 7.45 -21.60 -18.65
CA ALA A 65 8.51 -22.60 -18.50
C ALA A 65 8.45 -23.35 -17.15
N ALA A 66 8.00 -22.69 -16.08
CA ALA A 66 7.83 -23.33 -14.77
C ALA A 66 6.68 -24.35 -14.74
N VAL A 67 5.59 -24.10 -15.48
CA VAL A 67 4.46 -25.03 -15.62
C VAL A 67 4.85 -26.27 -16.43
N GLU A 68 5.70 -26.09 -17.46
CA GLU A 68 6.20 -27.20 -18.28
C GLU A 68 7.15 -28.11 -17.48
N ALA A 69 8.00 -27.54 -16.61
CA ALA A 69 8.87 -28.31 -15.72
C ALA A 69 8.10 -29.10 -14.64
N ALA A 70 6.95 -28.61 -14.18
CA ALA A 70 6.12 -29.30 -13.17
C ALA A 70 5.37 -30.52 -13.73
N THR A 71 5.14 -30.58 -15.05
CA THR A 71 4.37 -31.66 -15.68
C THR A 71 5.22 -32.91 -15.97
N SER A 72 6.56 -32.81 -15.93
CA SER A 72 7.45 -33.94 -16.25
C SER A 72 7.76 -34.89 -15.07
N ASN A 73 7.31 -34.60 -13.85
CA ASN A 73 7.74 -35.34 -12.65
C ASN A 73 6.69 -36.28 -12.03
N GLN A 74 5.58 -36.57 -12.73
CA GLN A 74 4.47 -37.38 -12.19
C GLN A 74 4.20 -38.64 -13.04
N ARG A 75 5.18 -39.55 -13.19
CA ARG A 75 4.93 -40.86 -13.81
C ARG A 75 5.88 -41.99 -13.38
N VAL A 76 5.95 -42.32 -12.09
CA VAL A 76 6.50 -43.58 -11.50
C VAL A 76 5.91 -43.60 -10.07
N ASP A 77 5.09 -44.52 -9.54
CA ASP A 77 5.11 -45.99 -9.46
C ASP A 77 3.70 -46.49 -9.05
N GLN A 78 3.27 -47.65 -9.56
CA GLN A 78 2.13 -48.42 -9.02
C GLN A 78 2.41 -49.91 -9.15
N PRO A 79 2.41 -50.68 -8.04
CA PRO A 79 2.30 -52.14 -8.12
C PRO A 79 0.99 -52.66 -7.51
N ASN A 80 0.44 -53.62 -8.26
CA ASN A 80 -0.61 -54.57 -7.92
C ASN A 80 -0.39 -55.28 -6.58
N SER A 81 -1.47 -55.57 -5.87
CA SER A 81 -1.65 -56.87 -5.19
C SER A 81 -3.14 -57.18 -5.03
N ALA A 82 -3.50 -58.39 -5.50
CA ALA A 82 -4.83 -58.96 -5.50
C ALA A 82 -5.11 -59.74 -4.21
N GLY A 83 -6.40 -59.80 -3.85
CA GLY A 83 -6.99 -60.92 -3.11
C GLY A 83 -7.31 -60.65 -1.63
N HIS A 84 -8.59 -60.52 -1.29
CA HIS A 84 -9.38 -61.58 -0.65
C HIS A 84 -10.84 -61.11 -0.48
N ARG A 85 -11.80 -61.96 -0.85
CA ARG A 85 -13.23 -61.81 -0.53
C ARG A 85 -13.49 -62.48 0.82
N ILE A 86 -14.45 -61.97 1.61
CA ILE A 86 -15.70 -62.64 2.01
C ILE A 86 -16.54 -61.66 2.86
N ALA A 87 -17.85 -61.80 2.67
CA ALA A 87 -19.05 -61.21 3.29
C ALA A 87 -18.94 -60.68 4.73
N GLU A 88 -19.72 -59.65 5.07
CA GLU A 88 -21.00 -59.83 5.79
C GLU A 88 -21.80 -58.50 5.84
N ALA A 89 -23.12 -58.63 5.88
CA ALA A 89 -24.10 -57.56 5.80
C ALA A 89 -24.40 -56.97 7.19
N SER A 90 -24.61 -55.65 7.26
CA SER A 90 -25.70 -55.08 8.07
C SER A 90 -25.83 -53.57 7.86
N SER A 91 -27.06 -53.19 7.56
CA SER A 91 -27.64 -51.86 7.50
C SER A 91 -27.44 -51.06 8.79
N GLN A 92 -27.09 -49.77 8.69
CA GLN A 92 -27.77 -48.75 9.51
C GLN A 92 -27.54 -47.33 8.98
N SER A 93 -28.68 -46.74 8.64
CA SER A 93 -28.96 -45.35 8.37
C SER A 93 -28.71 -44.46 9.60
N SER A 94 -27.95 -43.38 9.39
CA SER A 94 -27.95 -42.19 10.25
C SER A 94 -27.84 -40.95 9.36
N SER A 95 -28.99 -40.31 9.15
CA SER A 95 -29.15 -38.96 8.64
C SER A 95 -28.52 -37.94 9.60
N SER A 96 -27.62 -37.09 9.12
CA SER A 96 -27.22 -35.85 9.81
C SER A 96 -26.74 -34.82 8.77
N GLN A 97 -27.59 -33.81 8.60
CA GLN A 97 -27.42 -32.45 8.06
C GLN A 97 -26.18 -32.04 7.23
N PRO A 98 -26.39 -31.24 6.15
CA PRO A 98 -25.32 -30.64 5.38
C PRO A 98 -24.75 -29.41 6.12
N SER A 99 -23.51 -29.51 6.59
CA SER A 99 -22.71 -28.34 6.94
C SER A 99 -22.23 -27.69 5.64
N SER A 100 -22.81 -26.54 5.33
CA SER A 100 -22.32 -25.60 4.33
C SER A 100 -20.89 -25.15 4.69
N SER A 101 -19.89 -25.83 4.12
CA SER A 101 -18.51 -25.36 4.09
C SER A 101 -18.38 -24.23 3.07
N HIS A 102 -18.77 -23.01 3.48
CA HIS A 102 -18.15 -21.82 2.92
C HIS A 102 -16.69 -21.81 3.39
N PRO A 103 -15.70 -21.67 2.48
CA PRO A 103 -14.35 -21.38 2.91
C PRO A 103 -14.38 -19.96 3.48
N ASP A 104 -14.43 -19.91 4.80
CA ASP A 104 -14.02 -18.80 5.63
C ASP A 104 -12.65 -18.34 5.12
N ARG A 105 -12.65 -17.25 4.34
CA ARG A 105 -11.43 -16.51 4.03
C ARG A 105 -10.98 -15.96 5.35
N GLY A 106 -10.05 -16.68 5.98
CA GLY A 106 -9.44 -16.31 7.23
C GLY A 106 -8.88 -14.90 7.16
N HIS A 107 -9.67 -13.94 7.63
CA HIS A 107 -9.13 -12.81 8.37
C HIS A 107 -8.54 -13.42 9.64
N ALA A 108 -7.28 -13.85 9.52
CA ALA A 108 -6.50 -14.21 10.68
C ALA A 108 -6.59 -13.03 11.64
N HIS A 109 -7.23 -13.24 12.80
CA HIS A 109 -7.07 -12.41 13.98
C HIS A 109 -5.56 -12.38 14.28
N ARG A 110 -4.86 -11.45 13.65
CA ARG A 110 -3.49 -11.11 14.01
C ARG A 110 -3.64 -10.24 15.25
N ALA A 111 -3.80 -10.90 16.41
CA ALA A 111 -3.61 -10.25 17.69
C ALA A 111 -2.27 -9.51 17.60
N SER A 112 -2.32 -8.18 17.59
CA SER A 112 -1.12 -7.40 17.43
C SER A 112 -0.44 -7.42 18.78
N ASN A 113 0.82 -7.83 18.84
CA ASN A 113 1.61 -7.81 20.08
C ASN A 113 1.92 -6.36 20.56
N LEU A 114 1.13 -5.37 20.15
CA LEU A 114 1.33 -3.95 20.33
C LEU A 114 0.55 -3.39 21.55
N GLY A 115 -0.42 -4.14 22.07
CA GLY A 115 -1.26 -3.75 23.21
C GLY A 115 -2.73 -3.56 22.82
N PRO A 116 -3.68 -3.66 23.79
CA PRO A 116 -5.12 -3.62 23.53
C PRO A 116 -5.58 -2.36 22.80
N GLU A 117 -4.97 -1.21 23.10
CA GLU A 117 -5.31 0.07 22.48
C GLU A 117 -4.93 0.15 20.99
N TRP A 118 -3.94 -0.65 20.56
CA TRP A 118 -3.50 -0.71 19.16
C TRP A 118 -4.23 -1.77 18.36
N ASP A 119 -4.72 -2.81 19.03
CA ASP A 119 -5.57 -3.82 18.39
C ASP A 119 -6.83 -3.16 17.79
N SER A 120 -7.50 -2.27 18.53
CA SER A 120 -8.66 -1.52 18.02
C SER A 120 -8.32 -0.62 16.82
N VAL A 121 -7.12 -0.03 16.83
CA VAL A 121 -6.64 0.82 15.71
C VAL A 121 -6.40 -0.04 14.46
N MET A 122 -5.73 -1.19 14.62
CA MET A 122 -5.42 -2.08 13.51
C MET A 122 -6.67 -2.76 12.94
N GLU A 123 -7.59 -3.19 13.80
CA GLU A 123 -8.89 -3.72 13.40
C GLU A 123 -9.67 -2.69 12.60
N TYR A 124 -9.70 -1.43 13.07
CA TYR A 124 -10.37 -0.36 12.36
C TYR A 124 -9.74 -0.06 11.00
N ILE A 125 -8.41 -0.06 10.91
CA ILE A 125 -7.67 0.08 9.64
C ILE A 125 -8.06 -1.02 8.66
N GLY A 126 -8.08 -2.29 9.11
CA GLY A 126 -8.51 -3.43 8.29
C GLY A 126 -9.96 -3.32 7.84
N THR A 127 -10.85 -2.89 8.74
CA THR A 127 -12.27 -2.69 8.40
C THR A 127 -12.45 -1.61 7.32
N ILE A 128 -11.75 -0.47 7.41
CA ILE A 128 -11.79 0.55 6.34
C ILE A 128 -11.24 -0.03 5.04
N GLU A 129 -10.13 -0.75 5.09
CA GLU A 129 -9.50 -1.35 3.91
C GLU A 129 -10.51 -2.21 3.15
N ASP A 130 -11.20 -3.12 3.86
CA ASP A 130 -12.23 -3.98 3.27
C ASP A 130 -13.39 -3.17 2.68
N MET A 131 -13.91 -2.18 3.42
CA MET A 131 -15.01 -1.35 2.91
C MET A 131 -14.61 -0.58 1.64
N VAL A 132 -13.41 -0.01 1.61
CA VAL A 132 -12.90 0.78 0.49
C VAL A 132 -12.64 -0.12 -0.73
N LEU A 133 -12.13 -1.33 -0.52
CA LEU A 133 -11.93 -2.32 -1.59
C LEU A 133 -13.26 -2.76 -2.19
N ILE A 134 -14.23 -3.13 -1.36
CA ILE A 134 -15.58 -3.53 -1.80
C ILE A 134 -16.26 -2.39 -2.57
N GLU A 135 -16.15 -1.16 -2.07
CA GLU A 135 -16.77 0.01 -2.71
C GLU A 135 -16.07 0.39 -4.02
N GLY A 136 -14.76 0.16 -4.10
CA GLY A 136 -13.97 0.27 -5.32
C GLY A 136 -14.36 -0.77 -6.37
N GLU A 137 -14.52 -2.03 -5.98
CA GLU A 137 -14.94 -3.13 -6.87
C GLU A 137 -16.33 -2.87 -7.46
N LYS A 138 -17.25 -2.32 -6.66
CA LYS A 138 -18.58 -1.88 -7.11
C LYS A 138 -18.56 -0.68 -8.06
N ASN A 139 -17.40 -0.12 -8.38
CA ASN A 139 -17.23 1.12 -9.16
C ASN A 139 -18.02 2.31 -8.59
N ASN A 140 -18.31 2.29 -7.28
CA ASN A 140 -19.05 3.35 -6.60
C ASN A 140 -18.13 4.38 -5.93
N LEU A 141 -16.85 4.02 -5.79
CA LEU A 141 -15.79 4.90 -5.30
C LEU A 141 -14.84 5.30 -6.43
N ASP A 142 -14.42 6.57 -6.43
CA ASP A 142 -13.42 7.07 -7.37
C ASP A 142 -12.09 6.36 -7.16
N ASN A 143 -11.44 5.94 -8.25
CA ASN A 143 -10.17 5.22 -8.18
C ASN A 143 -9.06 6.02 -7.47
N GLU A 144 -9.04 7.36 -7.57
CA GLU A 144 -8.08 8.17 -6.83
C GLU A 144 -8.32 8.10 -5.31
N ILE A 145 -9.59 8.09 -4.88
CA ILE A 145 -9.94 7.94 -3.47
C ILE A 145 -9.50 6.55 -2.98
N VAL A 146 -9.81 5.49 -3.72
CA VAL A 146 -9.40 4.12 -3.40
C VAL A 146 -7.88 4.07 -3.22
N GLN A 147 -7.11 4.53 -4.21
CA GLN A 147 -5.65 4.47 -4.19
C GLN A 147 -5.04 5.28 -3.04
N ARG A 148 -5.54 6.50 -2.80
CA ARG A 148 -5.01 7.35 -1.73
C ARG A 148 -5.32 6.79 -0.36
N THR A 149 -6.55 6.29 -0.14
CA THR A 149 -6.92 5.66 1.12
C THR A 149 -6.08 4.41 1.37
N LEU A 150 -5.96 3.50 0.40
CA LEU A 150 -5.14 2.29 0.57
C LEU A 150 -3.66 2.63 0.83
N SER A 151 -3.10 3.60 0.10
CA SER A 151 -1.72 4.05 0.35
C SER A 151 -1.54 4.61 1.76
N LEU A 152 -2.55 5.31 2.28
CA LEU A 152 -2.55 5.85 3.65
C LEU A 152 -2.57 4.73 4.69
N LEU A 153 -3.46 3.75 4.51
CA LEU A 153 -3.61 2.61 5.42
C LEU A 153 -2.33 1.76 5.46
N VAL A 154 -1.71 1.50 4.31
CA VAL A 154 -0.41 0.80 4.23
C VAL A 154 0.67 1.57 4.99
N ARG A 155 0.71 2.90 4.85
CA ARG A 155 1.67 3.74 5.58
C ARG A 155 1.42 3.71 7.08
N LEU A 156 0.16 3.74 7.51
CA LEU A 156 -0.22 3.58 8.92
C LEU A 156 0.20 2.21 9.48
N ASN A 157 -0.08 1.13 8.76
CA ASN A 157 0.33 -0.23 9.15
C ASN A 157 1.85 -0.36 9.33
N ARG A 158 2.64 0.38 8.54
CA ARG A 158 4.10 0.39 8.67
C ARG A 158 4.58 1.25 9.84
N ILE A 159 3.98 2.41 10.05
CA ILE A 159 4.48 3.39 11.03
C ILE A 159 4.05 3.04 12.45
N ILE A 160 2.86 2.48 12.65
CA ILE A 160 2.30 2.20 13.99
C ILE A 160 3.26 1.34 14.84
N PRO A 161 3.81 0.21 14.35
CA PRO A 161 4.77 -0.57 15.15
C PRO A 161 6.00 0.24 15.58
N GLN A 162 6.48 1.14 14.72
CA GLN A 162 7.62 2.02 15.01
C GLN A 162 7.27 3.06 16.09
N LEU A 163 6.04 3.60 16.08
CA LEU A 163 5.56 4.51 17.12
C LEU A 163 5.41 3.81 18.48
N VAL A 164 4.95 2.56 18.47
CA VAL A 164 4.84 1.75 19.69
C VAL A 164 6.22 1.52 20.29
N GLU A 165 7.20 1.12 19.48
CA GLU A 165 8.59 0.94 19.91
C GLU A 165 9.23 2.26 20.40
N PHE A 166 8.93 3.37 19.73
CA PHE A 166 9.37 4.71 20.12
C PHE A 166 8.93 5.10 21.54
N ASN A 167 7.82 4.51 22.01
CA ASN A 167 7.26 4.63 23.35
C ASN A 167 7.09 6.08 23.83
N ASN A 168 6.38 6.90 23.04
CA ASN A 168 5.99 8.25 23.44
C ASN A 168 4.47 8.36 23.52
N GLY A 169 3.96 8.45 24.75
CA GLY A 169 2.53 8.49 25.03
C GLY A 169 1.78 9.62 24.31
N ASP A 170 2.40 10.80 24.16
CA ASP A 170 1.76 11.94 23.49
C ASP A 170 1.55 11.67 21.99
N ILE A 171 2.57 11.12 21.33
CA ILE A 171 2.51 10.81 19.89
C ILE A 171 1.60 9.61 19.65
N ASN A 172 1.68 8.60 20.50
CA ASN A 172 0.85 7.40 20.46
C ASN A 172 -0.63 7.77 20.59
N HIS A 173 -0.99 8.61 21.55
CA HIS A 173 -2.36 9.09 21.69
C HIS A 173 -2.80 9.96 20.50
N LYS A 174 -1.90 10.79 19.94
CA LYS A 174 -2.21 11.61 18.76
C LYS A 174 -2.50 10.76 17.53
N ILE A 175 -1.73 9.70 17.27
CA ILE A 175 -2.00 8.82 16.13
C ILE A 175 -3.24 7.97 16.35
N GLN A 176 -3.48 7.49 17.58
CA GLN A 176 -4.73 6.78 17.93
C GLN A 176 -5.94 7.67 17.66
N ARG A 177 -5.89 8.94 18.09
CA ARG A 177 -6.91 9.94 17.79
C ARG A 177 -7.05 10.17 16.28
N LEU A 178 -5.94 10.33 15.55
CA LEU A 178 -5.95 10.57 14.11
C LEU A 178 -6.69 9.44 13.37
N VAL A 179 -6.46 8.19 13.76
CA VAL A 179 -7.08 7.03 13.12
C VAL A 179 -8.52 6.82 13.58
N LEU A 180 -8.76 6.72 14.89
CA LEU A 180 -10.08 6.35 15.41
C LEU A 180 -11.11 7.48 15.32
N ARG A 181 -10.67 8.74 15.27
CA ARG A 181 -11.56 9.90 15.26
C ARG A 181 -11.54 10.61 13.91
N ASP A 182 -10.37 11.05 13.45
CA ASP A 182 -10.30 11.97 12.32
C ASP A 182 -10.46 11.21 11.00
N LEU A 183 -9.74 10.11 10.81
CA LEU A 183 -9.91 9.21 9.66
C LEU A 183 -11.31 8.59 9.66
N ASN A 184 -11.80 8.14 10.82
CA ASN A 184 -13.14 7.58 10.96
C ASN A 184 -14.27 8.56 10.68
N GLY A 185 -14.22 9.73 11.30
CA GLY A 185 -15.19 10.80 11.10
C GLY A 185 -15.22 11.31 9.66
N THR A 186 -14.15 11.08 8.89
CA THR A 186 -14.06 11.48 7.49
C THR A 186 -14.53 10.37 6.55
N ILE A 187 -13.98 9.16 6.68
CA ILE A 187 -14.21 8.06 5.73
C ILE A 187 -15.60 7.46 5.91
N THR A 188 -16.00 7.15 7.13
CA THR A 188 -17.25 6.40 7.37
C THR A 188 -18.49 7.14 6.87
N PRO A 189 -18.67 8.45 7.16
CA PRO A 189 -19.79 9.19 6.60
C PRO A 189 -19.73 9.29 5.07
N PHE A 190 -18.53 9.40 4.49
CA PHE A 190 -18.37 9.47 3.04
C PHE A 190 -18.74 8.14 2.36
N LEU A 191 -18.36 7.01 2.93
CA LEU A 191 -18.70 5.68 2.40
C LEU A 191 -20.21 5.43 2.43
N ASN A 192 -20.93 6.00 3.39
CA ASN A 192 -22.39 5.89 3.49
C ASN A 192 -23.14 6.78 2.47
N LEU A 193 -22.46 7.70 1.78
CA LEU A 193 -23.09 8.54 0.75
C LEU A 193 -23.50 7.72 -0.49
N SER A 194 -24.54 8.20 -1.17
CA SER A 194 -24.90 7.69 -2.50
C SER A 194 -23.78 7.97 -3.52
N GLY A 195 -23.71 7.18 -4.60
CA GLY A 195 -22.65 7.31 -5.61
C GLY A 195 -22.54 8.72 -6.22
N GLU A 196 -23.66 9.40 -6.41
CA GLU A 196 -23.66 10.79 -6.90
C GLU A 196 -23.15 11.78 -5.85
N ALA A 197 -23.59 11.65 -4.59
CA ALA A 197 -23.12 12.49 -3.49
C ALA A 197 -21.61 12.29 -3.24
N LYS A 198 -21.09 11.07 -3.40
CA LYS A 198 -19.65 10.77 -3.35
C LYS A 198 -18.88 11.56 -4.41
N ARG A 199 -19.39 11.62 -5.65
CA ARG A 199 -18.75 12.37 -6.75
C ARG A 199 -18.71 13.87 -6.45
N GLN A 200 -19.80 14.45 -5.96
CA GLN A 200 -19.88 15.87 -5.64
C GLN A 200 -18.95 16.24 -4.46
N ASN A 201 -18.88 15.39 -3.44
CA ASN A 201 -18.09 15.63 -2.23
C ASN A 201 -16.67 15.07 -2.29
N ARG A 202 -16.25 14.51 -3.43
CA ARG A 202 -14.93 13.90 -3.66
C ARG A 202 -13.77 14.74 -3.13
N ARG A 203 -13.80 16.05 -3.41
CA ARG A 203 -12.73 16.97 -3.01
C ARG A 203 -12.58 17.09 -1.50
N ILE A 204 -13.69 17.02 -0.76
CA ILE A 204 -13.67 17.11 0.71
C ILE A 204 -12.87 15.94 1.28
N LEU A 205 -13.18 14.71 0.84
CA LEU A 205 -12.46 13.51 1.27
C LEU A 205 -11.00 13.54 0.83
N LEU A 206 -10.71 13.94 -0.41
CA LEU A 206 -9.31 13.97 -0.89
C LEU A 206 -8.45 14.96 -0.10
N ASN A 207 -9.02 16.11 0.28
CA ASN A 207 -8.31 17.11 1.08
C ASN A 207 -8.05 16.59 2.50
N SER A 208 -9.05 16.02 3.16
CA SER A 208 -8.87 15.47 4.51
C SER A 208 -7.91 14.28 4.53
N LEU A 209 -7.95 13.38 3.53
CA LEU A 209 -6.97 12.31 3.39
C LEU A 209 -5.54 12.87 3.21
N LYS A 210 -5.39 13.95 2.43
CA LYS A 210 -4.10 14.62 2.26
C LYS A 210 -3.62 15.24 3.58
N ASP A 211 -4.50 15.84 4.35
CA ASP A 211 -4.14 16.44 5.65
C ASP A 211 -3.71 15.37 6.65
N ILE A 212 -4.41 14.24 6.69
CA ILE A 212 -4.02 13.08 7.51
C ILE A 212 -2.65 12.52 7.06
N ASP A 213 -2.42 12.42 5.74
CA ASP A 213 -1.12 11.97 5.21
C ASP A 213 0.04 12.92 5.58
N ASN A 214 -0.21 14.23 5.59
CA ASN A 214 0.77 15.23 6.02
C ASN A 214 1.10 15.08 7.52
N GLN A 215 0.11 14.78 8.37
CA GLN A 215 0.33 14.49 9.79
C GLN A 215 1.17 13.23 9.98
N ILE A 216 0.88 12.16 9.25
CA ILE A 216 1.67 10.93 9.29
C ILE A 216 3.11 11.17 8.82
N THR A 217 3.29 11.99 7.78
CA THR A 217 4.61 12.42 7.31
C THR A 217 5.38 13.14 8.42
N THR A 218 4.70 14.00 9.18
CA THR A 218 5.30 14.72 10.32
C THR A 218 5.77 13.76 11.41
N TYR A 219 4.94 12.76 11.76
CA TYR A 219 5.34 11.73 12.73
C TYR A 219 6.49 10.86 12.23
N THR A 220 6.51 10.54 10.93
CA THR A 220 7.61 9.78 10.32
C THR A 220 8.93 10.53 10.46
N SER A 221 8.95 11.81 10.09
CA SER A 221 10.14 12.67 10.21
C SER A 221 10.63 12.78 11.66
N PHE A 222 9.70 12.81 12.62
CA PHE A 222 10.06 12.86 14.04
C PHE A 222 10.75 11.58 14.52
N ILE A 223 10.27 10.42 14.08
CA ILE A 223 10.91 9.12 14.36
C ILE A 223 12.30 9.09 13.74
N GLU A 224 12.40 9.41 12.45
CA GLU A 224 13.69 9.44 11.73
C GLU A 224 14.71 10.37 12.41
N GLN A 225 14.27 11.54 12.88
CA GLN A 225 15.15 12.48 13.57
C GLN A 225 15.69 11.91 14.89
N LYS A 226 14.86 11.20 15.67
CA LYS A 226 15.33 10.54 16.90
C LYS A 226 16.28 9.40 16.57
N ASP A 227 15.93 8.56 15.61
CA ASP A 227 16.77 7.42 15.21
C ASP A 227 18.16 7.88 14.77
N LEU A 228 18.24 9.00 14.03
CA LEU A 228 19.51 9.64 13.68
C LEU A 228 20.29 10.16 14.90
N MET A 229 19.60 10.71 15.89
CA MET A 229 20.24 11.18 17.12
C MET A 229 20.80 10.01 17.94
N GLU A 230 20.04 8.92 18.08
CA GLU A 230 20.48 7.71 18.77
C GLU A 230 21.66 7.06 18.05
N LEU A 231 21.63 7.02 16.71
CA LEU A 231 22.72 6.51 15.90
C LEU A 231 24.00 7.33 16.11
N LYS A 232 23.90 8.68 16.11
CA LYS A 232 25.04 9.56 16.38
C LYS A 232 25.61 9.35 17.77
N ASN A 233 24.76 9.26 18.79
CA ASN A 233 25.20 9.03 20.17
C ASN A 233 25.93 7.68 20.30
N LYS A 234 25.38 6.61 19.70
CA LYS A 234 26.05 5.30 19.67
C LYS A 234 27.39 5.34 18.92
N ALA A 235 27.46 6.04 17.80
CA ALA A 235 28.70 6.20 17.04
C ALA A 235 29.76 6.97 17.84
N GLU A 236 29.37 8.02 18.57
CA GLU A 236 30.25 8.78 19.44
C GLU A 236 30.76 7.93 20.61
N LEU A 237 29.90 7.16 21.26
CA LEU A 237 30.30 6.21 22.32
C LEU A 237 31.30 5.16 21.83
N ILE A 238 31.11 4.64 20.61
CA ILE A 238 32.06 3.72 19.99
C ILE A 238 33.39 4.43 19.74
N HIS A 239 33.37 5.66 19.21
CA HIS A 239 34.58 6.44 18.99
C HIS A 239 35.31 6.75 20.30
N GLN A 240 34.60 7.08 21.38
CA GLN A 240 35.21 7.28 22.70
C GLN A 240 35.81 5.99 23.26
N ARG A 241 35.12 4.85 23.12
CA ARG A 241 35.57 3.56 23.67
C ARG A 241 36.77 2.97 22.91
N TYR A 242 36.83 3.14 21.59
CA TYR A 242 37.83 2.48 20.75
C TYR A 242 38.79 3.44 20.05
N GLY A 243 38.50 4.76 20.03
CA GLY A 243 39.36 5.79 19.45
C GLY A 243 40.36 6.41 20.43
N ALA A 244 40.12 6.34 21.75
CA ALA A 244 41.04 6.84 22.78
C ALA A 244 42.24 5.90 23.06
N GLY A 245 42.34 4.78 22.35
CA GLY A 245 43.35 3.73 22.55
C GLY A 245 44.53 3.74 21.57
N ASN A 246 44.69 4.79 20.75
CA ASN A 246 45.85 5.00 19.86
C ASN A 246 46.55 6.31 20.19
#